data_AF-A0A962YXI3-F1
#
_entry.id   AF-A0A962YXI3-F1
#
_cell.length_a   1.000
_cell.length_b   1.000
_cell.length_c   1.000
_cell.angle_alpha   90.00
_cell.angle_beta   90.00
_cell.angle_gamma   90.00
#
_symmetry.space_group_name_H-M   'P 1'
#
loop_
_entity.id
_entity.type
_entity.pdbx_description
1 polymer ?
#
loop_
_entity_poly.entity_id
_entity_poly.type
_entity_poly.pdbx_seq_one_letter_code
_entity_poly.pdbx_strand_id
1 'polypeptide(L)'
;MAKPKLGTGLSSGGLSELRNRLLFVLIGIVVYRLGAYIPVPGLDPARVAALFAQHGGGILGVFNVFSGGALSRMTLFALGVMPYISASIIIQMYATVSPKLTQLKKEGQQGQRKINQYTRYATVFLSLLQALGISKWMASSGVAINPNIGFYFVAVTTLVTGTMFLMWLGEQM
;
A
#
# COMPACT_ATOMS: atom_id res chain seq x y z
N MET A 1 -44.59 13.83 42.57
CA MET A 1 -43.15 13.47 42.66
C MET A 1 -42.83 12.48 41.54
N ALA A 2 -42.44 12.97 40.36
CA ALA A 2 -42.16 12.13 39.19
C ALA A 2 -40.64 11.99 39.03
N LYS A 3 -40.12 10.76 39.17
CA LYS A 3 -38.72 10.45 38.89
C LYS A 3 -38.53 10.38 37.36
N PRO A 4 -37.56 11.09 36.76
CA PRO A 4 -37.29 10.99 35.34
C PRO A 4 -36.68 9.61 35.04
N LYS A 5 -37.29 8.89 34.10
CA LYS A 5 -36.73 7.65 33.56
C LYS A 5 -35.47 8.01 32.77
N LEU A 6 -34.30 7.68 33.33
CA LEU A 6 -33.02 7.74 32.61
C LEU A 6 -33.12 6.87 31.36
N GLY A 7 -32.76 7.45 30.23
CA GLY A 7 -32.87 6.86 28.90
C GLY A 7 -32.21 5.49 28.77
N THR A 8 -33.05 4.48 28.60
CA THR A 8 -32.76 3.30 27.79
C THR A 8 -32.54 3.74 26.35
N GLY A 9 -31.27 3.93 25.97
CA GLY A 9 -30.88 4.36 24.62
C GLY A 9 -29.52 3.84 24.14
N LEU A 10 -28.90 2.89 24.83
CA LEU A 10 -27.70 2.20 24.33
C LEU A 10 -28.12 0.97 23.52
N SER A 11 -28.43 1.23 22.26
CA SER A 11 -28.52 0.24 21.18
C SER A 11 -27.31 -0.69 21.23
N SER A 12 -27.55 -1.94 21.60
CA SER A 12 -26.56 -3.03 21.62
C SER A 12 -26.06 -3.45 20.23
N GLY A 13 -26.65 -2.91 19.14
CA GLY A 13 -26.24 -3.23 17.77
C GLY A 13 -25.01 -2.45 17.27
N GLY A 14 -24.83 -1.20 17.71
CA GLY A 14 -23.71 -0.36 17.27
C GLY A 14 -22.36 -0.79 17.85
N LEU A 15 -22.35 -1.30 19.09
CA LEU A 15 -21.12 -1.74 19.76
C LEU A 15 -20.60 -3.06 19.16
N SER A 16 -21.48 -3.98 18.78
CA SER A 16 -21.10 -5.21 18.09
C SER A 16 -20.60 -4.96 16.67
N GLU A 17 -21.21 -4.02 15.93
CA GLU A 17 -20.75 -3.66 14.59
C GLU A 17 -19.38 -2.97 14.65
N LEU A 18 -19.20 -2.03 15.57
CA LEU A 18 -17.91 -1.36 15.78
C LEU A 18 -16.82 -2.36 16.17
N ARG A 19 -17.13 -3.30 17.07
CA ARG A 19 -16.20 -4.37 17.48
C ARG A 19 -15.80 -5.25 16.30
N ASN A 20 -16.74 -5.59 15.41
CA ASN A 20 -16.45 -6.40 14.22
C ASN A 20 -15.57 -5.65 13.21
N ARG A 21 -15.84 -4.35 12.98
CA ARG A 21 -14.98 -3.49 12.14
C ARG A 21 -13.58 -3.36 12.72
N LEU A 22 -13.47 -3.13 14.03
CA LEU A 22 -12.19 -3.04 14.72
C LEU A 22 -11.39 -4.35 14.64
N LEU A 23 -12.06 -5.50 14.80
CA LEU A 23 -11.45 -6.82 14.62
C LEU A 23 -10.96 -7.02 13.19
N PHE A 24 -11.72 -6.60 12.18
CA PHE A 24 -11.31 -6.66 10.77
C PHE A 24 -10.05 -5.83 10.52
N VAL A 25 -10.00 -4.60 11.05
CA VAL A 25 -8.81 -3.74 10.97
C VAL A 25 -7.60 -4.39 11.65
N LEU A 26 -7.78 -4.94 12.86
CA LEU A 26 -6.74 -5.64 13.61
C LEU A 26 -6.19 -6.85 12.83
N ILE A 27 -7.06 -7.68 12.27
CA ILE A 27 -6.68 -8.82 11.44
C ILE A 27 -5.87 -8.34 10.23
N GLY A 28 -6.33 -7.30 9.53
CA GLY A 28 -5.59 -6.78 8.39
C GLY A 28 -4.22 -6.20 8.75
N ILE A 29 -4.07 -5.56 9.92
CA ILE A 29 -2.75 -5.12 10.43
C ILE A 29 -1.84 -6.33 10.72
N VAL A 30 -2.38 -7.40 11.29
CA VAL A 30 -1.61 -8.63 11.55
C VAL A 30 -1.14 -9.25 10.23
N VAL A 31 -2.02 -9.37 9.24
CA VAL A 31 -1.67 -9.90 7.91
C VAL A 31 -0.61 -9.02 7.22
N TYR A 32 -0.76 -7.69 7.31
CA TYR A 32 0.25 -6.75 6.82
C TYR A 32 1.61 -7.00 7.47
N ARG A 33 1.62 -7.13 8.81
CA ARG A 33 2.85 -7.39 9.55
C ARG A 33 3.48 -8.72 9.15
N LEU A 34 2.71 -9.80 9.04
CA LEU A 34 3.22 -11.10 8.62
C LEU A 34 3.86 -11.04 7.22
N GLY A 35 3.21 -10.39 6.25
CA GLY A 35 3.79 -10.25 4.91
C GLY A 35 5.01 -9.33 4.85
N ALA A 36 5.11 -8.35 5.74
CA ALA A 36 6.32 -7.52 5.91
C ALA A 36 7.52 -8.26 6.54
N TYR A 37 7.36 -9.53 6.92
CA TYR A 37 8.47 -10.41 7.29
C TYR A 37 8.85 -11.42 6.20
N ILE A 38 8.09 -11.53 5.11
CA ILE A 38 8.39 -12.44 4.01
C ILE A 38 9.32 -11.72 3.02
N PRO A 39 10.62 -12.07 2.96
CA PRO A 39 11.56 -11.44 2.04
C PRO A 39 11.24 -11.80 0.59
N VAL A 40 11.53 -10.89 -0.34
CA VAL A 40 11.40 -11.19 -1.78
C VAL A 40 12.40 -12.29 -2.15
N PRO A 41 11.97 -13.35 -2.85
CA PRO A 41 12.85 -14.45 -3.23
C PRO A 41 14.03 -13.94 -4.10
N GLY A 42 15.24 -14.41 -3.81
CA GLY A 42 16.45 -14.07 -4.58
C GLY A 42 17.30 -12.93 -4.04
N LEU A 43 17.00 -12.43 -2.83
CA LEU A 43 17.80 -11.43 -2.12
C LEU A 43 18.52 -11.99 -0.91
N ASP A 44 19.73 -11.49 -0.69
CA ASP A 44 20.47 -11.72 0.54
C ASP A 44 20.11 -10.63 1.59
N PRO A 45 19.38 -10.97 2.66
CA PRO A 45 18.95 -10.00 3.67
C PRO A 45 20.13 -9.35 4.40
N ALA A 46 21.30 -10.00 4.50
CA ALA A 46 22.48 -9.41 5.11
C ALA A 46 23.05 -8.27 4.22
N ARG A 47 23.03 -8.46 2.89
CA ARG A 47 23.46 -7.41 1.93
C ARG A 47 22.46 -6.26 1.86
N VAL A 48 21.16 -6.56 1.94
CA VAL A 48 20.11 -5.53 2.04
C VAL A 48 20.35 -4.65 3.27
N ALA A 49 20.59 -5.27 4.43
CA ALA A 49 20.83 -4.55 5.67
C ALA A 49 22.11 -3.70 5.62
N ALA A 50 23.18 -4.20 4.99
CA ALA A 50 24.42 -3.45 4.79
C ALA A 50 24.22 -2.22 3.89
N LEU A 51 23.50 -2.36 2.77
CA LEU A 51 23.17 -1.21 1.91
C LEU A 51 22.26 -0.19 2.61
N PHE A 52 21.31 -0.66 3.40
CA PHE A 52 20.46 0.22 4.20
C PHE A 52 21.24 0.92 5.32
N ALA A 53 22.23 0.27 5.92
CA ALA A 53 23.11 0.92 6.89
C ALA A 53 24.00 2.00 6.23
N GLN A 54 24.39 1.78 4.97
CA GLN A 54 25.24 2.69 4.21
C GLN A 54 24.47 3.89 3.59
N HIS A 55 23.18 3.72 3.27
CA HIS A 55 22.36 4.73 2.59
C HIS A 55 21.05 5.13 3.33
N GLY A 56 20.81 4.60 4.53
CA GLY A 56 19.53 4.70 5.23
C GLY A 56 19.20 6.06 5.85
N GLY A 57 20.18 6.98 5.96
CA GLY A 57 19.97 8.32 6.52
C GLY A 57 19.24 9.31 5.60
N GLY A 58 18.99 8.94 4.34
CA GLY A 58 18.41 9.83 3.32
C GLY A 58 16.96 9.52 2.96
N ILE A 59 16.60 9.78 1.71
CA ILE A 59 15.26 9.52 1.15
C ILE A 59 14.81 8.06 1.37
N LEU A 60 15.73 7.10 1.37
CA LEU A 60 15.45 5.69 1.65
C LEU A 60 14.92 5.46 3.08
N GLY A 61 15.38 6.23 4.06
CA GLY A 61 14.89 6.18 5.43
C GLY A 61 13.44 6.66 5.55
N VAL A 62 13.10 7.74 4.84
CA VAL A 62 11.72 8.25 4.75
C VAL A 62 10.81 7.19 4.12
N PHE A 63 11.23 6.57 3.02
CA PHE A 63 10.47 5.48 2.38
C PHE A 63 10.31 4.25 3.29
N ASN A 64 11.29 3.97 4.16
CA ASN A 64 11.18 2.87 5.13
C ASN A 64 10.12 3.12 6.21
N VAL A 65 9.95 4.38 6.65
CA VAL A 65 8.88 4.75 7.58
C VAL A 65 7.51 4.53 6.94
N PHE A 66 7.32 4.96 5.69
CA PHE A 66 6.06 4.79 4.98
C PHE A 66 5.74 3.35 4.57
N SER A 67 6.75 2.50 4.44
CA SER A 67 6.59 1.05 4.23
C SER A 67 6.56 0.26 5.54
N GLY A 68 6.56 0.92 6.71
CA GLY A 68 6.47 0.26 8.02
C GLY A 68 7.62 -0.68 8.34
N GLY A 69 8.80 -0.48 7.74
CA GLY A 69 9.97 -1.35 7.85
C GLY A 69 10.08 -2.43 6.78
N ALA A 70 9.15 -2.49 5.82
CA ALA A 70 9.15 -3.50 4.76
C ALA A 70 10.27 -3.28 3.73
N LEU A 71 10.70 -2.03 3.52
CA LEU A 71 11.77 -1.67 2.59
C LEU A 71 13.15 -2.03 3.12
N SER A 72 13.43 -1.82 4.42
CA SER A 72 14.73 -2.19 5.02
C SER A 72 14.99 -3.70 5.03
N ARG A 73 13.94 -4.50 4.87
CA ARG A 73 13.98 -5.96 4.79
C ARG A 73 13.73 -6.48 3.37
N MET A 74 13.45 -5.60 2.41
CA MET A 74 13.08 -5.91 1.02
C MET A 74 12.06 -7.05 0.94
N THR A 75 10.91 -6.83 1.58
CA THR A 75 9.83 -7.83 1.71
C THR A 75 8.79 -7.72 0.61
N LEU A 76 7.82 -8.65 0.61
CA LEU A 76 6.66 -8.67 -0.29
C LEU A 76 5.98 -7.29 -0.43
N PHE A 77 6.00 -6.49 0.64
CA PHE A 77 5.40 -5.17 0.72
C PHE A 77 6.41 -4.01 0.67
N ALA A 78 7.60 -4.21 0.08
CA ALA A 78 8.64 -3.18 0.02
C ALA A 78 8.17 -1.85 -0.59
N LEU A 79 7.27 -1.88 -1.57
CA LEU A 79 6.62 -0.68 -2.14
C LEU A 79 5.54 -0.08 -1.22
N GLY A 80 4.93 -0.87 -0.36
CA GLY A 80 3.84 -0.46 0.53
C GLY A 80 2.62 0.08 -0.23
N VAL A 81 1.93 1.05 0.40
CA VAL A 81 0.75 1.74 -0.17
C VAL A 81 1.15 2.96 -1.02
N MET A 82 2.46 3.27 -1.11
CA MET A 82 2.99 4.45 -1.82
C MET A 82 2.52 4.56 -3.28
N PRO A 83 2.53 3.48 -4.11
CA PRO A 83 2.09 3.59 -5.50
C PRO A 83 0.64 4.04 -5.62
N TYR A 84 -0.22 3.63 -4.68
CA TYR A 84 -1.62 4.04 -4.62
C TYR A 84 -1.77 5.51 -4.20
N ILE A 85 -1.02 5.93 -3.17
CA ILE A 85 -1.00 7.33 -2.73
C ILE A 85 -0.56 8.24 -3.89
N SER A 86 0.54 7.90 -4.57
CA SER A 86 1.02 8.64 -5.74
C SER A 86 -0.01 8.67 -6.87
N ALA A 87 -0.62 7.53 -7.21
CA ALA A 87 -1.67 7.47 -8.23
C ALA A 87 -2.87 8.37 -7.88
N SER A 88 -3.29 8.37 -6.62
CA SER A 88 -4.41 9.19 -6.15
C SER A 88 -4.12 10.68 -6.30
N ILE A 89 -2.89 11.12 -5.99
CA ILE A 89 -2.45 12.51 -6.15
C ILE A 89 -2.41 12.89 -7.63
N ILE A 90 -1.88 12.02 -8.49
CA ILE A 90 -1.83 12.26 -9.94
C ILE A 90 -3.23 12.46 -10.51
N ILE A 91 -4.18 11.58 -10.17
CA ILE A 91 -5.57 11.69 -10.64
C ILE A 91 -6.25 12.92 -10.04
N GLN A 92 -5.99 13.26 -8.78
CA GLN A 92 -6.54 14.45 -8.14
C GLN A 92 -6.02 15.74 -8.81
N MET A 93 -4.73 15.81 -9.12
CA MET A 93 -4.12 16.93 -9.84
C MET A 93 -4.64 17.01 -11.28
N TYR A 94 -4.71 15.88 -11.99
CA TYR A 94 -5.27 15.81 -13.35
C TYR A 94 -6.74 16.23 -13.37
N ALA A 95 -7.51 15.92 -12.32
CA ALA A 95 -8.89 16.34 -12.21
C ALA A 95 -9.05 17.86 -12.13
N THR A 96 -8.09 18.58 -11.53
CA THR A 96 -8.09 20.05 -11.45
C THR A 96 -7.80 20.70 -12.81
N VAL A 97 -6.97 20.06 -13.64
CA VAL A 97 -6.59 20.57 -14.97
C VAL A 97 -7.62 20.18 -16.04
N SER A 98 -8.24 19.01 -15.92
CA SER A 98 -9.18 18.48 -16.91
C SER A 98 -10.64 18.78 -16.56
N PRO A 99 -11.37 19.57 -17.38
CA PRO A 99 -12.77 19.89 -17.13
C PRO A 99 -13.68 18.64 -17.16
N LYS A 100 -13.30 17.60 -17.92
CA LYS A 100 -14.03 16.32 -17.98
C LYS A 100 -13.97 15.56 -16.65
N LEU A 101 -12.82 15.51 -15.99
CA LEU A 101 -12.71 14.88 -14.67
C LEU A 101 -13.34 15.72 -13.56
N THR A 102 -13.30 17.06 -13.68
CA THR A 102 -14.03 17.94 -12.77
C THR A 102 -15.55 17.72 -12.88
N GLN A 103 -16.09 17.51 -14.09
CA GLN A 103 -17.49 17.13 -14.28
C GLN A 103 -17.81 15.78 -13.65
N LEU A 104 -16.96 14.76 -13.86
CA LEU A 104 -17.10 13.47 -13.17
C LEU A 104 -17.08 13.64 -11.64
N LYS A 105 -16.24 14.48 -11.06
CA LYS A 105 -16.31 14.77 -9.61
C LYS A 105 -17.66 15.37 -9.18
N LYS A 106 -18.31 16.15 -10.05
CA LYS A 106 -19.61 16.80 -9.79
C LYS A 106 -20.81 15.85 -9.93
N GLU A 107 -20.65 14.69 -10.60
CA GLU A 107 -21.68 13.64 -10.74
C GLU A 107 -21.94 12.85 -9.43
N GLY A 108 -21.31 13.23 -8.32
CA GLY A 108 -21.54 12.63 -7.01
C GLY A 108 -20.98 11.22 -6.90
N GLN A 109 -21.78 10.25 -6.40
CA GLN A 109 -21.29 8.91 -6.09
C GLN A 109 -20.86 8.10 -7.32
N GLN A 110 -21.54 8.23 -8.46
CA GLN A 110 -21.16 7.50 -9.68
C GLN A 110 -19.81 7.98 -10.23
N GLY A 111 -19.60 9.29 -10.24
CA GLY A 111 -18.36 9.87 -10.72
C GLY A 111 -17.17 9.59 -9.81
N GLN A 112 -17.36 9.60 -8.49
CA GLN A 112 -16.33 9.17 -7.53
C GLN A 112 -15.90 7.71 -7.76
N ARG A 113 -16.85 6.81 -8.05
CA ARG A 113 -16.52 5.40 -8.38
C ARG A 113 -15.65 5.29 -9.64
N LYS A 114 -15.95 6.06 -10.69
CA LYS A 114 -15.12 6.09 -11.91
C LYS A 114 -13.72 6.64 -11.64
N ILE A 115 -13.60 7.69 -10.84
CA ILE A 115 -12.30 8.25 -10.45
C ILE A 115 -11.46 7.23 -9.69
N ASN A 116 -12.06 6.50 -8.75
CA ASN A 116 -11.37 5.45 -8.02
C ASN A 116 -10.91 4.31 -8.95
N GLN A 117 -11.71 3.94 -9.96
CA GLN A 117 -11.28 2.97 -10.97
C GLN A 117 -10.06 3.46 -11.75
N TYR A 118 -10.03 4.73 -12.17
CA TYR A 118 -8.83 5.30 -12.81
C TYR A 118 -7.61 5.29 -11.88
N THR A 119 -7.79 5.63 -10.61
CA THR A 119 -6.73 5.57 -9.61
C THR A 119 -6.20 4.14 -9.45
N ARG A 120 -7.06 3.11 -9.46
CA ARG A 120 -6.63 1.70 -9.42
C ARG A 120 -5.79 1.34 -10.63
N TYR A 121 -6.25 1.66 -11.85
CA TYR A 121 -5.48 1.38 -13.06
C TYR A 121 -4.13 2.10 -13.08
N ALA A 122 -4.11 3.38 -12.66
CA ALA A 122 -2.88 4.14 -12.51
C ALA A 122 -1.95 3.51 -11.47
N THR A 123 -2.48 3.02 -10.35
CA THR A 123 -1.69 2.35 -9.29
C THR A 123 -1.02 1.10 -9.82
N VAL A 124 -1.75 0.25 -10.54
CA VAL A 124 -1.19 -0.96 -11.15
C VAL A 124 -0.05 -0.60 -12.10
N PHE A 125 -0.27 0.34 -13.00
CA PHE A 125 0.73 0.79 -13.95
C PHE A 125 1.98 1.37 -13.27
N LEU A 126 1.80 2.25 -12.28
CA LEU A 126 2.89 2.86 -11.53
C LEU A 126 3.67 1.82 -10.72
N SER A 127 2.97 0.88 -10.07
CA SER A 127 3.60 -0.19 -9.29
C SER A 127 4.48 -1.07 -10.18
N LEU A 128 4.06 -1.33 -11.42
CA LEU A 128 4.83 -2.12 -12.38
C LEU A 128 6.09 -1.38 -12.82
N LEU A 129 5.98 -0.09 -13.17
CA LEU A 129 7.15 0.74 -13.51
C LEU A 129 8.13 0.88 -12.34
N GLN A 130 7.62 1.11 -11.12
CA GLN A 130 8.44 1.24 -9.92
C GLN A 130 9.11 -0.09 -9.56
N ALA A 131 8.40 -1.22 -9.65
CA ALA A 131 8.96 -2.54 -9.39
C ALA A 131 10.07 -2.89 -10.40
N LEU A 132 9.93 -2.52 -11.66
CA LEU A 132 11.00 -2.67 -12.67
C LEU A 132 12.22 -1.80 -12.34
N GLY A 133 12.00 -0.54 -11.95
CA GLY A 133 13.08 0.35 -11.54
C GLY A 133 13.85 -0.16 -10.32
N ILE A 134 13.11 -0.58 -9.29
CA ILE A 134 13.69 -1.10 -8.04
C ILE A 134 14.41 -2.44 -8.28
N SER A 135 13.82 -3.37 -9.04
CA SER A 135 14.48 -4.65 -9.35
C SER A 135 15.79 -4.46 -10.13
N LYS A 136 15.83 -3.52 -11.07
CA LYS A 136 17.06 -3.15 -11.78
C LYS A 136 18.10 -2.49 -10.87
N TRP A 137 17.66 -1.59 -9.99
CA TRP A 137 18.53 -0.99 -8.99
C TRP A 137 19.15 -2.05 -8.08
N MET A 138 18.34 -2.97 -7.54
CA MET A 138 18.81 -4.05 -6.68
C MET A 138 19.80 -5.00 -7.35
N ALA A 139 19.56 -5.32 -8.64
CA ALA A 139 20.48 -6.11 -9.44
C ALA A 139 21.82 -5.39 -9.63
N SER A 140 21.79 -4.07 -9.90
CA SER A 140 23.00 -3.26 -10.03
C SER A 140 23.76 -3.05 -8.72
N SER A 141 23.07 -3.09 -7.57
CA SER A 141 23.65 -2.90 -6.24
C SER A 141 24.25 -4.18 -5.63
N GLY A 142 24.28 -5.31 -6.37
CA GLY A 142 24.92 -6.56 -5.91
C GLY A 142 24.19 -7.30 -4.79
N VAL A 143 22.94 -6.92 -4.51
CA VAL A 143 22.08 -7.54 -3.49
C VAL A 143 21.40 -8.81 -4.00
N ALA A 144 21.12 -8.84 -5.31
CA ALA A 144 20.55 -10.01 -5.96
C ALA A 144 21.59 -11.13 -5.99
N ILE A 145 21.22 -12.30 -5.48
CA ILE A 145 22.10 -13.48 -5.41
C ILE A 145 22.50 -13.92 -6.83
N ASN A 146 21.55 -13.85 -7.78
CA ASN A 146 21.77 -14.07 -9.21
C ASN A 146 20.83 -13.15 -10.03
N PRO A 147 21.32 -12.06 -10.64
CA PRO A 147 20.50 -11.14 -11.44
C PRO A 147 20.15 -11.71 -12.82
N ASN A 148 19.41 -12.82 -12.83
CA ASN A 148 18.88 -13.45 -14.05
C ASN A 148 17.49 -12.91 -14.41
N ILE A 149 17.02 -13.15 -15.64
CA ILE A 149 15.65 -12.81 -16.07
C ILE A 149 14.58 -13.37 -15.11
N GLY A 150 14.82 -14.56 -14.55
CA GLY A 150 13.95 -15.15 -13.52
C GLY A 150 13.84 -14.33 -12.24
N PHE A 151 14.93 -13.67 -11.79
CA PHE A 151 14.90 -12.78 -10.63
C PHE A 151 14.04 -11.55 -10.91
N TYR A 152 14.18 -10.92 -12.08
CA TYR A 152 13.36 -9.77 -12.45
C TYR A 152 11.88 -10.12 -12.49
N PHE A 153 11.53 -11.27 -13.10
CA PHE A 153 10.15 -11.71 -13.18
C PHE A 153 9.55 -11.96 -11.79
N VAL A 154 10.26 -12.71 -10.92
CA VAL A 154 9.81 -13.00 -9.56
C VAL A 154 9.74 -11.73 -8.71
N ALA A 155 10.74 -10.86 -8.75
CA ALA A 155 10.76 -9.63 -7.97
C ALA A 155 9.63 -8.67 -8.38
N VAL A 156 9.42 -8.46 -9.67
CA VAL A 156 8.38 -7.56 -10.18
C VAL A 156 6.99 -8.10 -9.84
N THR A 157 6.73 -9.38 -10.11
CA THR A 157 5.43 -9.98 -9.78
C THR A 157 5.16 -9.94 -8.28
N THR A 158 6.15 -10.29 -7.45
CA THR A 158 6.04 -10.24 -5.98
C THR A 158 5.70 -8.84 -5.48
N LEU A 159 6.43 -7.81 -5.92
CA LEU A 159 6.22 -6.43 -5.50
C LEU A 159 4.88 -5.85 -5.98
N VAL A 160 4.49 -6.14 -7.22
CA VAL A 160 3.21 -5.69 -7.80
C VAL A 160 2.05 -6.38 -7.09
N THR A 161 2.10 -7.70 -6.91
CA THR A 161 1.06 -8.46 -6.18
C THR A 161 0.95 -7.98 -4.74
N GLY A 162 2.07 -7.75 -4.05
CA GLY A 162 2.07 -7.20 -2.70
C GLY A 162 1.38 -5.84 -2.63
N THR A 163 1.71 -4.92 -3.55
CA THR A 163 1.08 -3.59 -3.62
C THR A 163 -0.43 -3.68 -3.90
N MET A 164 -0.85 -4.54 -4.84
CA MET A 164 -2.27 -4.73 -5.15
C MET A 164 -3.04 -5.32 -3.97
N PHE A 165 -2.44 -6.25 -3.24
CA PHE A 165 -3.03 -6.83 -2.04
C PHE A 165 -3.27 -5.76 -0.97
N LEU A 166 -2.30 -4.87 -0.74
CA LEU A 166 -2.45 -3.78 0.22
C LEU A 166 -3.50 -2.76 -0.20
N MET A 167 -3.56 -2.42 -1.48
CA MET A 167 -4.60 -1.55 -2.01
C MET A 167 -5.98 -2.16 -1.77
N TRP A 168 -6.16 -3.45 -2.09
CA TRP A 168 -7.42 -4.14 -1.86
C TRP A 168 -7.79 -4.18 -0.37
N LEU A 169 -6.83 -4.51 0.50
CA LEU A 169 -7.02 -4.58 1.94
C LEU A 169 -7.41 -3.21 2.53
N GLY A 170 -6.77 -2.13 2.06
CA GLY A 170 -7.11 -0.77 2.47
C GLY A 170 -8.48 -0.28 1.98
N GLU A 171 -9.03 -0.85 0.90
CA GLU A 171 -10.38 -0.53 0.43
C GLU A 171 -11.50 -1.29 1.16
N GLN A 172 -11.17 -2.41 1.81
CA GLN A 172 -12.15 -3.20 2.60
C GLN A 172 -12.30 -2.67 4.03
N MET A 173 -11.30 -1.97 4.55
CA MET A 173 -11.32 -1.34 5.88
C MET A 173 -12.13 -0.05 5.88
#